data_AF-A0ABD7LE01-F1
#
_entry.id   AF-A0ABD7LE01-F1
#
_cell.length_a   1.000
_cell.length_b   1.000
_cell.length_c   1.000
_cell.angle_alpha   90.00
_cell.angle_beta   90.00
_cell.angle_gamma   90.00
#
_symmetry.space_group_name_H-M   'P 1'
#
loop_
_entity.id
_entity.type
_entity.pdbx_description
1 polymer ?
#
loop_
_entity_poly.entity_id
_entity_poly.type
_entity_poly.pdbx_seq_one_letter_code
_entity_poly.pdbx_strand_id
1 'polypeptide(L)'
;MDLYDDMRQTRINAARAANDEDAEVWRWFSSLLEERRIRWCVSGETWFVSVDHRHVATERSFDSAIRVAKDNVDLPVTQRSVRRMA
;
A
#
# COMPACT_ATOMS: atom_id res chain seq x y z
N MET A 1 33.73 -19.16 -4.45
CA MET A 1 33.18 -18.19 -5.42
C MET A 1 31.67 -18.06 -5.27
N ASP A 2 31.06 -18.82 -4.35
CA ASP A 2 29.60 -18.98 -4.19
C ASP A 2 28.92 -17.86 -3.41
N LEU A 3 29.61 -17.22 -2.45
CA LEU A 3 29.01 -16.15 -1.63
C LEU A 3 28.63 -14.91 -2.45
N TYR A 4 29.35 -14.61 -3.53
CA TYR A 4 29.04 -13.46 -4.39
C TYR A 4 27.81 -13.73 -5.26
N ASP A 5 27.67 -14.96 -5.77
CA ASP A 5 26.50 -15.38 -6.52
C ASP A 5 25.26 -15.50 -5.62
N ASP A 6 25.41 -15.98 -4.39
CA ASP A 6 24.32 -16.00 -3.38
C ASP A 6 23.84 -14.58 -3.03
N MET A 7 24.77 -13.64 -2.78
CA MET A 7 24.43 -12.24 -2.51
C MET A 7 23.75 -11.58 -3.72
N ARG A 8 24.23 -11.87 -4.93
CA ARG A 8 23.64 -11.36 -6.17
C ARG A 8 22.23 -11.91 -6.37
N GLN A 9 22.03 -13.21 -6.18
CA GLN A 9 20.72 -13.84 -6.30
C GLN A 9 19.74 -13.30 -5.26
N THR A 10 20.20 -13.07 -4.03
CA THR A 10 19.40 -12.44 -2.97
C THR A 10 18.92 -11.05 -3.38
N ARG A 11 19.80 -10.21 -3.94
CA ARG A 11 19.43 -8.88 -4.43
C ARG A 11 18.44 -8.93 -5.58
N ILE A 12 18.61 -9.86 -6.52
CA ILE A 12 17.68 -10.06 -7.64
C ILE A 12 16.30 -10.46 -7.12
N ASN A 13 16.24 -11.39 -6.17
CA ASN A 13 14.98 -11.84 -5.58
C ASN A 13 14.29 -10.70 -4.81
N ALA A 14 15.05 -9.91 -4.04
CA ALA A 14 14.51 -8.74 -3.34
C ALA A 14 13.94 -7.68 -4.31
N ALA A 15 14.66 -7.40 -5.41
CA ALA A 15 14.18 -6.47 -6.42
C ALA A 15 12.92 -6.98 -7.14
N ARG A 16 12.85 -8.29 -7.42
CA ARG A 16 11.64 -8.91 -8.00
C ARG A 16 10.45 -8.81 -7.06
N ALA A 17 10.64 -9.14 -5.78
CA ALA A 17 9.59 -9.04 -4.77
C ALA A 17 9.05 -7.60 -4.65
N ALA A 18 9.93 -6.61 -4.59
CA ALA A 18 9.53 -5.20 -4.55
C ALA A 18 8.73 -4.78 -5.80
N ASN A 19 9.19 -5.19 -6.99
CA ASN A 19 8.47 -4.92 -8.24
C ASN A 19 7.10 -5.59 -8.30
N ASP A 20 7.00 -6.82 -7.80
CA ASP A 20 5.74 -7.57 -7.78
C ASP A 20 4.73 -6.91 -6.82
N GLU A 21 5.19 -6.49 -5.64
CA GLU A 21 4.39 -5.70 -4.68
C GLU A 21 3.91 -4.37 -5.28
N ASP A 22 4.80 -3.62 -5.91
CA ASP A 22 4.45 -2.35 -6.58
C ASP A 22 3.43 -2.57 -7.70
N ALA A 23 3.61 -3.62 -8.50
CA ALA A 23 2.69 -3.96 -9.56
C ALA A 23 1.31 -4.38 -9.02
N GLU A 24 1.25 -5.06 -7.87
CA GLU A 24 -0.02 -5.39 -7.21
C GLU A 24 -0.73 -4.13 -6.70
N VAL A 25 -0.01 -3.23 -6.03
CA VAL A 25 -0.54 -1.94 -5.55
C VAL A 25 -1.07 -1.11 -6.71
N TRP A 26 -0.30 -1.04 -7.81
CA TRP A 26 -0.71 -0.29 -8.99
C TRP A 26 -1.97 -0.83 -9.64
N ARG A 27 -2.09 -2.15 -9.84
CA ARG A 27 -3.29 -2.77 -10.42
C ARG A 27 -4.54 -2.51 -9.59
N TRP A 28 -4.41 -2.60 -8.27
CA TRP A 28 -5.50 -2.28 -7.35
C TRP A 28 -5.90 -0.80 -7.43
N PHE A 29 -4.92 0.10 -7.38
CA PHE A 29 -5.17 1.53 -7.43
C PHE A 29 -5.78 1.96 -8.77
N SER A 30 -5.26 1.47 -9.90
CA SER A 30 -5.73 1.84 -11.23
C SER A 30 -7.17 1.43 -11.47
N SER A 31 -7.57 0.23 -11.06
CA SER A 31 -8.97 -0.23 -11.15
C SER A 31 -9.91 0.67 -10.35
N LEU A 32 -9.57 1.02 -9.10
CA LEU A 32 -10.40 1.92 -8.29
C LEU A 32 -10.45 3.35 -8.84
N LEU A 33 -9.36 3.81 -9.44
CA LEU A 33 -9.28 5.13 -10.06
C LEU A 33 -10.18 5.21 -11.30
N GLU A 34 -10.10 4.21 -12.18
CA GLU A 34 -10.94 4.09 -13.38
C GLU A 34 -12.43 4.03 -13.00
N GLU A 35 -12.77 3.29 -11.94
CA GLU A 35 -14.12 3.17 -11.40
C GLU A 35 -14.56 4.39 -10.56
N ARG A 36 -13.67 5.38 -10.33
CA ARG A 36 -13.90 6.58 -9.50
C ARG A 36 -14.29 6.26 -8.05
N ARG A 37 -13.87 5.12 -7.54
CA ARG A 37 -14.19 4.61 -6.21
C ARG A 37 -13.23 5.10 -5.14
N ILE A 38 -11.99 5.40 -5.52
CA ILE A 38 -10.97 5.94 -4.61
C ILE A 38 -10.94 7.46 -4.65
N ARG A 39 -10.79 8.07 -3.47
CA ARG A 39 -10.52 9.49 -3.28
C ARG A 39 -9.37 9.65 -2.31
N TRP A 40 -8.54 10.66 -2.57
CA TRP A 40 -7.46 11.03 -1.69
C TRP A 40 -7.38 12.55 -1.53
N CYS A 41 -6.98 13.00 -0.36
CA CYS A 41 -6.67 14.40 -0.11
C CYS A 41 -5.49 14.54 0.84
N VAL A 42 -4.72 15.60 0.65
CA VAL A 42 -3.71 16.03 1.63
C VAL A 42 -4.37 17.03 2.59
N SER A 43 -4.18 16.81 3.88
CA SER A 43 -4.58 17.76 4.92
C SER A 43 -3.43 17.89 5.92
N GLY A 44 -2.86 19.10 5.99
CA GLY A 44 -1.61 19.34 6.71
C GLY A 44 -0.48 18.49 6.15
N GLU A 45 0.15 17.69 7.01
CA GLU A 45 1.26 16.79 6.68
C GLU A 45 0.82 15.35 6.42
N THR A 46 -0.49 15.11 6.27
CA THR A 46 -1.03 13.75 6.15
C THR A 46 -1.93 13.59 4.94
N TRP A 47 -1.83 12.42 4.32
CA TRP A 47 -2.65 11.96 3.21
C TRP A 47 -3.78 11.10 3.75
N PHE A 48 -5.00 11.45 3.40
CA PHE A 48 -6.21 10.69 3.70
C PHE A 48 -6.66 9.97 2.45
N VAL A 49 -6.97 8.68 2.57
CA VAL A 49 -7.49 7.85 1.48
C VAL A 49 -8.84 7.28 1.89
N SER A 50 -9.78 7.36 0.96
CA SER A 50 -11.12 6.79 1.09
C SER A 50 -11.45 5.97 -0.15
N VAL A 51 -12.09 4.82 0.04
CA VAL A 51 -12.58 3.94 -1.04
C VAL A 51 -14.06 3.71 -0.79
N ASP A 52 -14.92 3.84 -1.81
CA ASP A 52 -16.37 3.66 -1.70
C ASP A 52 -16.99 4.47 -0.55
N HIS A 53 -16.59 5.75 -0.43
CA HIS A 53 -17.01 6.67 0.63
C HIS A 53 -16.56 6.28 2.06
N ARG A 54 -15.79 5.20 2.21
CA ARG A 54 -15.23 4.76 3.49
C ARG A 54 -13.79 5.22 3.62
N HIS A 55 -13.45 5.88 4.72
CA HIS A 55 -12.08 6.19 5.05
C HIS A 55 -11.29 4.90 5.35
N VAL A 56 -10.12 4.74 4.73
CA VAL A 56 -9.33 3.50 4.82
C VAL A 56 -7.88 3.72 5.26
N ALA A 57 -7.30 4.91 5.11
CA ALA A 57 -5.94 5.18 5.59
C ALA A 57 -5.68 6.68 5.82
N THR A 58 -4.85 6.98 6.83
CA THR A 58 -4.21 8.29 7.03
C THR A 58 -2.73 8.08 7.28
N GLU A 59 -1.87 8.52 6.37
CA GLU A 59 -0.41 8.35 6.48
C GLU A 59 0.33 9.63 6.11
N ARG A 60 1.61 9.72 6.45
CA ARG A 60 2.43 10.92 6.16
C ARG A 60 2.83 11.05 4.69
N SER A 61 2.88 9.95 3.96
CA SER A 61 3.23 9.92 2.54
C SER A 61 2.08 9.36 1.71
N PHE A 62 2.00 9.78 0.45
CA PHE A 62 1.00 9.26 -0.48
C PHE A 62 1.17 7.75 -0.68
N ASP A 63 2.39 7.28 -0.97
CA ASP A 63 2.68 5.86 -1.19
C ASP A 63 2.27 5.01 0.01
N SER A 64 2.68 5.41 1.22
CA SER A 64 2.29 4.70 2.45
C SER A 64 0.78 4.69 2.64
N ALA A 65 0.09 5.81 2.33
CA ALA A 65 -1.36 5.89 2.45
C ALA A 65 -2.07 4.92 1.49
N ILE A 66 -1.58 4.79 0.25
CA ILE A 66 -2.13 3.87 -0.76
C ILE A 66 -1.88 2.41 -0.36
N ARG A 67 -0.67 2.06 0.08
CA ARG A 67 -0.33 0.71 0.56
C ARG A 67 -1.19 0.31 1.77
N VAL A 68 -1.28 1.18 2.78
CA VAL A 68 -2.13 0.94 3.96
C VAL A 68 -3.61 0.90 3.59
N ALA A 69 -4.05 1.72 2.63
CA ALA A 69 -5.44 1.69 2.15
C ALA A 69 -5.79 0.35 1.50
N LYS A 70 -4.88 -0.21 0.69
CA LYS A 70 -5.05 -1.53 0.07
C LYS A 70 -5.22 -2.61 1.14
N ASP A 71 -4.33 -2.65 2.12
CA ASP A 71 -4.41 -3.65 3.21
C ASP A 71 -5.70 -3.50 4.03
N ASN A 72 -6.17 -2.26 4.20
CA ASN A 72 -7.33 -1.99 5.01
C ASN A 72 -8.66 -2.26 4.30
N VAL A 73 -8.75 -2.16 2.97
CA VAL A 73 -10.04 -2.18 2.24
C VAL A 73 -10.85 -3.45 2.54
N ASP A 74 -10.18 -4.59 2.65
CA ASP A 74 -10.79 -5.90 2.94
C ASP A 74 -10.96 -6.18 4.43
N LEU A 75 -10.38 -5.35 5.32
CA LEU A 75 -10.53 -5.53 6.76
C LEU A 75 -11.91 -5.03 7.23
N PRO A 76 -12.62 -5.83 8.05
CA PRO A 76 -13.84 -5.38 8.71
C PRO A 76 -13.54 -4.20 9.64
N VAL A 77 -14.48 -3.24 9.70
CA VAL A 77 -14.35 -1.96 10.44
C VAL A 77 -13.83 -2.15 11.88
N THR A 78 -14.19 -3.27 12.51
CA THR A 78 -13.90 -3.60 13.91
C THR A 78 -12.42 -3.87 14.22
N GLN A 79 -11.57 -4.19 13.24
CA GLN A 79 -10.15 -4.55 13.47
C GLN A 79 -9.14 -3.42 13.20
N ARG A 80 -9.59 -2.29 12.65
CA ARG A 80 -8.68 -1.22 12.17
C ARG A 80 -8.07 -0.36 13.28
N SER A 81 -8.74 -0.22 14.44
CA SER A 81 -8.23 0.57 15.57
C SER A 81 -7.13 -0.14 16.37
N VAL A 82 -7.02 -1.47 16.26
CA VAL A 82 -6.10 -2.27 17.09
C VAL A 82 -4.66 -2.26 16.54
N ARG A 83 -4.47 -2.08 15.23
CA ARG A 83 -3.14 -2.05 14.59
C ARG A 83 -2.40 -0.72 14.68
N ARG A 84 -3.01 0.34 15.22
CA ARG A 84 -2.36 1.67 15.40
C ARG A 84 -1.66 1.86 16.76
N MET A 85 -1.75 0.89 17.68
CA MET A 85 -1.19 1.00 19.04
C MET A 85 -0.12 -0.06 19.36
N ALA A 86 0.32 -0.86 18.39
CA ALA A 86 1.39 -1.84 18.54
C ALA A 86 2.61 -1.45 17.70
#